data_AF-A0A8T5FYC8-F1
#
_entry.id   AF-A0A8T5FYC8-F1
#
_cell.length_a   1.000
_cell.length_b   1.000
_cell.length_c   1.000
_cell.angle_alpha   90.00
_cell.angle_beta   90.00
_cell.angle_gamma   90.00
#
_symmetry.space_group_name_H-M   'P 1'
#
loop_
_entity.id
_entity.type
_entity.pdbx_description
1 polymer ?
#
loop_
_entity_poly.entity_id
_entity_poly.type
_entity_poly.pdbx_seq_one_letter_code
_entity_poly.pdbx_strand_id
1 'polypeptide(L)'
;MKKKSYLKTIEVVLAAIITTIFMLYIMPQFTGSENREKNLLVLKDIKTDDSFRGYVLANEGCTYSNENTAINTVIENYLPYAYDYVVCINDKYQDFEGERLFVDTYYMSANLTVFRPKTVRLYYWIDDS
;
A
#
# COMPACT_ATOMS: atom_id res chain seq x y z
N MET A 1 -55.50 17.38 -24.39
CA MET A 1 -54.16 16.82 -24.68
C MET A 1 -53.04 17.26 -23.73
N LYS A 2 -53.27 18.09 -22.69
CA LYS A 2 -52.21 18.61 -21.78
C LYS A 2 -51.91 17.77 -20.53
N LYS A 3 -52.84 16.90 -20.08
CA LYS A 3 -52.71 16.09 -18.85
C LYS A 3 -51.65 14.96 -18.96
N LYS A 4 -51.50 14.36 -20.14
CA LYS A 4 -50.53 13.26 -20.37
C LYS A 4 -49.08 13.73 -20.32
N SER A 5 -48.79 14.96 -20.74
CA SER A 5 -47.43 15.50 -20.69
C SER A 5 -47.02 15.83 -19.26
N TYR A 6 -47.92 16.41 -18.47
CA TYR A 6 -47.68 16.73 -17.06
C TYR A 6 -47.37 15.50 -16.20
N LEU A 7 -48.10 14.40 -16.42
CA LEU A 7 -47.84 13.13 -15.72
C LEU A 7 -46.44 12.59 -16.01
N LYS A 8 -45.99 12.67 -17.26
CA LYS A 8 -44.62 12.28 -17.63
C LYS A 8 -43.56 13.17 -16.99
N THR A 9 -43.80 14.48 -16.92
CA THR A 9 -42.86 15.40 -16.27
C THR A 9 -42.76 15.12 -14.78
N ILE A 10 -43.87 14.84 -14.10
CA ILE A 10 -43.89 14.48 -12.68
C ILE A 10 -43.14 13.16 -12.44
N GLU A 11 -43.34 12.17 -13.31
CA GLU A 11 -42.67 10.87 -13.23
C GLU A 11 -41.14 11.01 -13.35
N VAL A 12 -40.66 11.81 -14.29
CA VAL A 12 -39.21 12.08 -14.47
C VAL A 12 -38.64 12.82 -13.27
N VAL A 13 -39.36 13.79 -12.71
CA VAL A 13 -38.93 14.52 -11.51
C VAL A 13 -38.86 13.60 -10.30
N LEU A 14 -39.85 12.72 -10.11
CA LEU A 14 -39.84 11.73 -9.03
C LEU A 14 -38.68 10.74 -9.19
N ALA A 15 -38.42 10.26 -10.41
CA ALA A 15 -37.31 9.36 -10.69
C ALA A 15 -35.95 10.02 -10.38
N ALA A 16 -35.78 11.30 -10.73
CA ALA A 16 -34.57 12.07 -10.43
C ALA A 16 -34.36 12.26 -8.92
N ILE A 17 -35.44 12.51 -8.16
CA ILE A 17 -35.36 12.67 -6.71
C ILE A 17 -34.98 11.33 -6.04
N ILE A 18 -35.64 10.24 -6.42
CA ILE A 18 -35.38 8.91 -5.83
C ILE A 18 -33.96 8.45 -6.13
N THR A 19 -33.48 8.64 -7.37
CA THR A 19 -32.09 8.30 -7.75
C THR A 19 -31.07 9.14 -6.99
N THR A 20 -31.34 10.44 -6.75
CA THR A 20 -30.45 11.30 -5.96
C THR A 20 -30.39 10.85 -4.50
N ILE A 21 -31.53 10.50 -3.89
CA ILE A 21 -31.58 9.97 -2.52
C ILE A 21 -30.83 8.62 -2.44
N PHE A 22 -31.00 7.76 -3.45
CA PHE A 22 -30.27 6.49 -3.53
C PHE A 22 -28.76 6.71 -3.61
N MET A 23 -28.29 7.66 -4.42
CA MET A 23 -26.87 8.01 -4.50
C MET A 23 -26.31 8.58 -3.20
N LEU A 24 -27.09 9.36 -2.44
CA LEU A 24 -26.62 9.98 -1.21
C LEU A 24 -26.60 9.04 -0.01
N TYR A 25 -27.61 8.15 0.09
CA TYR A 25 -27.84 7.33 1.29
C TYR A 25 -27.52 5.84 1.12
N ILE A 26 -27.65 5.29 -0.09
CA ILE A 26 -27.46 3.85 -0.34
C ILE A 26 -26.12 3.57 -1.01
N MET A 27 -25.63 4.49 -1.84
CA MET A 27 -24.26 4.40 -2.33
C MET A 27 -23.32 4.71 -1.16
N PRO A 28 -22.40 3.81 -0.79
CA PRO A 28 -21.37 4.13 0.17
C PRO A 28 -20.64 5.36 -0.36
N GLN A 29 -20.54 6.40 0.48
CA GLN A 29 -19.73 7.55 0.17
C GLN A 29 -18.29 7.03 0.09
N PHE A 30 -17.79 6.75 -1.11
CA PHE A 30 -16.37 6.53 -1.36
C PHE A 30 -15.64 7.88 -1.23
N THR A 31 -15.85 8.58 -0.11
CA THR A 31 -15.11 9.75 0.32
C THR A 31 -13.99 9.26 1.21
N GLY A 32 -12.96 8.67 0.60
CA GLY A 32 -11.74 8.27 1.29
C GLY A 32 -11.36 6.81 1.04
N SER A 33 -10.75 6.52 -0.11
CA SER A 33 -9.83 5.38 -0.24
C SER A 33 -9.02 5.35 -1.54
N GLU A 34 -9.11 6.30 -2.48
CA GLU A 34 -8.26 6.19 -3.69
C GLU A 34 -6.75 6.35 -3.41
N ASN A 35 -6.37 6.81 -2.21
CA ASN A 35 -4.97 6.83 -1.77
C ASN A 35 -4.61 5.74 -0.74
N ARG A 36 -5.56 4.90 -0.29
CA ARG A 36 -5.30 3.88 0.74
C ARG A 36 -4.96 2.50 0.18
N GLU A 37 -5.04 2.34 -1.14
CA GLU A 37 -4.86 1.06 -1.83
C GLU A 37 -3.94 1.16 -3.06
N LYS A 38 -3.11 2.21 -3.15
CA LYS A 38 -1.90 2.07 -3.97
C LYS A 38 -1.03 1.08 -3.23
N ASN A 39 -0.79 -0.09 -3.84
CA ASN A 39 0.37 -0.93 -3.53
C ASN A 39 1.55 0.02 -3.26
N LEU A 40 1.85 0.25 -1.98
CA LEU A 40 2.98 1.05 -1.52
C LEU A 40 4.19 0.22 -1.91
N LEU A 41 4.65 0.38 -3.16
CA LEU A 41 5.86 -0.24 -3.67
C LEU A 41 7.04 0.51 -3.06
N VAL A 42 7.15 0.49 -1.73
CA VAL A 42 8.15 1.23 -0.95
C VAL A 42 9.55 0.88 -1.46
N LEU A 43 9.82 -0.40 -1.74
CA LEU A 43 11.10 -0.85 -2.27
C LEU A 43 11.35 -0.35 -3.69
N LYS A 44 10.32 -0.08 -4.49
CA LYS A 44 10.49 0.49 -5.83
C LYS A 44 11.08 1.89 -5.78
N ASP A 45 10.74 2.68 -4.76
CA ASP A 45 11.25 4.03 -4.60
C ASP A 45 12.60 4.01 -3.86
N ILE A 46 12.69 3.24 -2.77
CA ILE A 46 13.89 3.08 -1.95
C ILE A 46 15.07 2.43 -2.69
N LYS A 47 14.85 1.56 -3.68
CA LYS A 47 15.96 0.86 -4.38
C LYS A 47 16.99 1.79 -5.05
N THR A 48 16.60 3.04 -5.30
CA THR A 48 17.45 4.07 -5.92
C THR A 48 18.28 4.83 -4.90
N ASP A 49 18.01 4.66 -3.61
CA ASP A 49 18.79 5.23 -2.51
C ASP A 49 20.10 4.44 -2.33
N ASP A 50 21.23 5.12 -2.53
CA ASP A 50 22.57 4.53 -2.41
C ASP A 50 22.87 4.01 -0.99
N SER A 51 22.31 4.65 0.04
CA SER A 51 22.48 4.22 1.43
C SER A 51 21.73 2.92 1.68
N PHE A 52 20.46 2.84 1.23
CA PHE A 52 19.69 1.59 1.30
C PHE A 52 20.40 0.45 0.60
N ARG A 53 20.89 0.69 -0.62
CA ARG A 53 21.67 -0.30 -1.38
C ARG A 53 22.85 -0.78 -0.54
N GLY A 54 23.66 0.13 0.01
CA GLY A 54 24.78 -0.20 0.89
C GLY A 54 24.41 -1.11 2.05
N TYR A 55 23.28 -0.86 2.72
CA TYR A 55 22.80 -1.70 3.82
C TYR A 55 22.35 -3.09 3.36
N VAL A 56 21.67 -3.19 2.22
CA VAL A 56 21.28 -4.48 1.64
C VAL A 56 22.51 -5.33 1.29
N LEU A 57 23.59 -4.70 0.81
CA LEU A 57 24.84 -5.40 0.51
C LEU A 57 25.52 -5.92 1.78
N ALA A 58 25.55 -5.11 2.83
CA ALA A 58 26.28 -5.41 4.06
C ALA A 58 25.56 -6.36 5.02
N ASN A 59 24.23 -6.44 4.97
CA ASN A 59 23.43 -7.19 5.94
C ASN A 59 22.77 -8.44 5.35
N GLU A 60 22.38 -9.35 6.22
CA GLU A 60 21.60 -10.56 5.94
C GLU A 60 20.64 -10.81 7.11
N GLY A 61 19.53 -11.49 6.85
CA GLY A 61 18.53 -11.79 7.88
C GLY A 61 17.38 -10.78 7.87
N CYS A 62 16.64 -10.69 8.98
CA CYS A 62 15.49 -9.82 9.10
C CYS A 62 15.73 -8.76 10.19
N THR A 63 15.26 -7.56 9.92
CA THR A 63 15.33 -6.40 10.80
C THR A 63 13.92 -5.91 11.05
N TYR A 64 13.56 -5.80 12.31
CA TYR A 64 12.23 -5.36 12.77
C TYR A 64 12.20 -3.85 12.94
N SER A 65 11.05 -3.21 12.72
CA SER A 65 10.86 -1.75 12.84
C SER A 65 11.34 -1.16 14.18
N ASN A 66 11.22 -1.92 15.26
CA ASN A 66 11.60 -1.50 16.61
C ASN A 66 13.13 -1.56 16.87
N GLU A 67 13.91 -2.12 15.96
CA GLU A 67 15.36 -2.16 16.07
C GLU A 67 15.97 -0.83 15.61
N ASN A 68 16.92 -0.29 16.37
CA ASN A 68 17.60 0.96 15.99
C ASN A 68 18.70 0.68 14.96
N THR A 69 18.30 0.51 13.69
CA THR A 69 19.22 0.21 12.58
C THR A 69 19.17 1.29 11.51
N ALA A 70 20.27 1.44 10.78
CA ALA A 70 20.35 2.44 9.72
C ALA A 70 19.42 2.12 8.51
N ILE A 71 19.10 0.84 8.28
CA ILE A 71 18.13 0.45 7.25
C ILE A 71 16.71 0.89 7.62
N ASN A 72 16.35 0.83 8.91
CA ASN A 72 15.06 1.30 9.41
C ASN A 72 14.91 2.82 9.25
N THR A 73 15.96 3.58 9.55
CA THR A 73 15.97 5.04 9.30
C THR A 73 15.69 5.39 7.84
N VAL A 74 16.16 4.57 6.89
CA VAL A 74 15.84 4.80 5.47
C VAL A 74 14.40 4.41 5.18
N ILE A 75 13.92 3.25 5.66
CA ILE A 75 12.54 2.78 5.41
C ILE A 75 11.50 3.75 5.98
N GLU A 76 11.71 4.28 7.18
CA GLU A 76 10.82 5.24 7.85
C GLU A 76 10.61 6.55 7.08
N ASN A 77 11.54 6.92 6.18
CA ASN A 77 11.35 8.10 5.32
C ASN A 77 10.33 7.87 4.19
N TYR A 78 10.03 6.61 3.86
CA TYR A 78 9.17 6.25 2.74
C TYR A 78 7.90 5.52 3.18
N LEU A 79 7.95 4.82 4.31
CA LEU A 79 6.80 4.15 4.90
C LEU A 79 6.12 5.08 5.92
N PRO A 80 4.81 5.35 5.81
CA PRO A 80 4.11 6.18 6.79
C PRO A 80 4.16 5.58 8.20
N TYR A 81 4.26 6.43 9.23
CA TYR A 81 4.31 6.02 10.66
C TYR A 81 3.16 5.14 11.15
N ALA A 82 2.05 5.06 10.41
CA ALA A 82 0.92 4.20 10.76
C ALA A 82 1.16 2.71 10.46
N TYR A 83 2.29 2.36 9.83
CA TYR A 83 2.63 0.99 9.47
C TYR A 83 3.76 0.47 10.35
N ASP A 84 3.55 -0.73 10.88
CA ASP A 84 4.64 -1.56 11.39
C ASP A 84 5.24 -2.39 10.24
N TYR A 85 6.50 -2.79 10.37
CA TYR A 85 7.22 -3.46 9.29
C TYR A 85 8.39 -4.33 9.73
N VAL A 86 8.75 -5.27 8.86
CA VAL A 86 9.96 -6.09 8.92
C VAL A 86 10.60 -6.12 7.54
N VAL A 87 11.90 -5.81 7.48
CA VAL A 87 12.68 -5.95 6.25
C VAL A 87 13.57 -7.19 6.35
N CYS A 88 13.45 -8.08 5.38
CA CYS A 88 14.23 -9.31 5.30
C CYS A 88 15.11 -9.32 4.05
N ILE A 89 16.40 -9.49 4.25
CA ILE A 89 17.42 -9.69 3.22
C ILE A 89 17.84 -11.15 3.27
N ASN A 90 17.05 -12.01 2.63
CA ASN A 90 17.30 -13.45 2.55
C ASN A 90 16.47 -14.06 1.41
N ASP A 91 16.76 -15.31 1.05
CA ASP A 91 16.05 -15.98 -0.04
C ASP A 91 14.72 -16.62 0.41
N LYS A 92 14.48 -16.69 1.73
CA LYS A 92 13.36 -17.41 2.31
C LYS A 92 12.14 -16.51 2.49
N TYR A 93 10.97 -17.01 2.08
CA TYR A 93 9.73 -16.39 2.48
C TYR A 93 9.51 -16.63 3.97
N GLN A 94 9.05 -15.61 4.68
CA GLN A 94 8.73 -15.71 6.09
C GLN A 94 7.24 -15.46 6.24
N ASP A 95 6.57 -16.32 6.99
CA ASP A 95 5.14 -16.22 7.20
C ASP A 95 4.91 -15.27 8.39
N PHE A 96 4.22 -14.17 8.13
CA PHE A 96 3.78 -13.23 9.15
C PHE A 96 2.26 -13.27 9.19
N GLU A 97 1.70 -13.39 10.39
CA GLU A 97 0.24 -13.36 10.56
C GLU A 97 -0.24 -11.91 10.69
N GLY A 98 -1.18 -11.50 9.85
CA GLY A 98 -1.79 -10.17 9.92
C GLY A 98 -2.91 -9.99 8.90
N GLU A 99 -4.06 -9.46 9.33
CA GLU A 99 -5.25 -9.29 8.47
C GLU A 99 -5.01 -8.34 7.28
N ARG A 100 -3.98 -7.49 7.37
CA ARG A 100 -3.57 -6.53 6.33
C ARG A 100 -2.07 -6.56 6.08
N LEU A 101 -1.51 -7.75 5.92
CA LEU A 101 -0.11 -7.92 5.55
C LEU A 101 0.10 -7.56 4.07
N PHE A 102 0.97 -6.59 3.84
CA PHE A 102 1.50 -6.28 2.52
C PHE A 102 2.94 -6.75 2.41
N VAL A 103 3.31 -7.26 1.23
CA VAL A 103 4.67 -7.75 0.96
C VAL A 103 5.18 -7.13 -0.32
N ASP A 104 6.22 -6.30 -0.18
CA ASP A 104 6.98 -5.76 -1.31
C ASP A 104 8.28 -6.56 -1.47
N THR A 105 8.58 -7.05 -2.67
CA THR A 105 9.77 -7.87 -2.94
C THR A 105 10.61 -7.22 -4.04
N TYR A 106 11.89 -7.04 -3.76
CA TYR A 106 12.86 -6.51 -4.70
C TYR A 106 14.11 -7.37 -4.79
N TYR A 107 14.52 -7.67 -6.02
CA TYR A 107 15.77 -8.36 -6.32
C TYR A 107 16.86 -7.35 -6.63
N MET A 108 17.90 -7.32 -5.81
CA MET A 108 19.04 -6.44 -5.98
C MET A 108 20.27 -7.24 -6.40
N SER A 109 20.91 -6.86 -7.50
CA SER A 109 22.22 -7.43 -7.85
C SER A 109 23.26 -6.85 -6.89
N ALA A 110 23.80 -7.71 -6.02
CA ALA A 110 24.60 -7.26 -4.89
C ALA A 110 26.06 -6.94 -5.27
N ASN A 111 26.51 -7.34 -6.47
CA ASN A 111 27.88 -7.12 -6.92
C ASN A 111 27.97 -7.25 -8.46
N LEU A 112 28.58 -6.26 -9.14
CA LEU A 112 28.75 -6.25 -10.60
C LEU A 112 29.81 -7.27 -11.08
N THR A 113 30.75 -7.63 -10.20
CA THR A 113 31.90 -8.49 -10.52
C THR A 113 31.62 -9.96 -10.22
N VAL A 114 30.73 -10.26 -9.27
CA VAL A 114 30.27 -11.61 -8.93
C VAL A 114 28.75 -11.58 -8.78
N PHE A 115 28.02 -12.20 -9.72
CA PHE A 115 26.56 -12.21 -9.68
C PHE A 115 26.04 -13.03 -8.50
N ARG A 116 25.77 -12.35 -7.38
CA ARG A 116 25.07 -12.89 -6.21
C ARG A 116 23.88 -11.97 -5.92
N PRO A 117 22.71 -12.23 -6.53
CA PRO A 117 21.54 -11.40 -6.26
C PRO A 117 21.11 -11.60 -4.79
N LYS A 118 20.74 -10.52 -4.14
CA LYS A 118 20.08 -10.52 -2.83
C LYS A 118 18.60 -10.26 -3.02
N THR A 119 17.77 -11.04 -2.33
CA THR A 119 16.33 -10.82 -2.29
C THR A 119 16.00 -10.00 -1.05
N VAL A 120 15.36 -8.86 -1.26
CA VAL A 120 14.86 -7.98 -0.19
C VAL A 120 13.34 -8.10 -0.17
N ARG A 121 12.76 -8.37 1.00
CA ARG A 121 11.33 -8.39 1.23
C ARG A 121 10.99 -7.43 2.35
N LEU A 122 10.09 -6.49 2.09
CA LEU A 122 9.52 -5.61 3.10
C LEU A 122 8.10 -6.08 3.38
N TYR A 123 7.89 -6.57 4.59
CA TYR A 123 6.60 -6.92 5.13
C TYR A 123 6.10 -5.73 5.92
N TYR A 124 4.88 -5.25 5.67
CA TYR A 124 4.33 -4.12 6.40
C TYR A 124 2.82 -4.26 6.58
N TRP A 125 2.31 -3.78 7.71
CA TRP A 125 0.90 -3.86 8.08
C TRP A 125 0.50 -2.64 8.91
N ILE A 126 -0.79 -2.33 8.93
CA ILE A 126 -1.33 -1.29 9.81
C ILE A 126 -1.51 -1.94 11.18
N ASP A 127 -0.87 -1.37 12.20
CA ASP A 127 -1.14 -1.76 13.58
C ASP A 127 -2.45 -1.08 14.02
N ASP A 128 -3.51 -1.88 14.22
CA ASP A 128 -4.83 -1.41 14.67
C ASP A 128 -4.90 -1.39 16.22
N SER A 129 -3.77 -1.19 16.90
CA SER A 129 -3.63 -1.21 18.38
C SER A 129 -4.23 0.00 19.10
#